data_AF-A0A670YRV5-F1
#
_entry.id   AF-A0A670YRV5-F1
#
_cell.length_a   1.000
_cell.length_b   1.000
_cell.length_c   1.000
_cell.angle_alpha   90.00
_cell.angle_beta   90.00
_cell.angle_gamma   90.00
#
_symmetry.space_group_name_H-M   'P 1'
#
loop_
_entity.id
_entity.type
_entity.pdbx_description
1 polymer ?
#
loop_
_entity_poly.entity_id
_entity_poly.type
_entity_poly.pdbx_seq_one_letter_code
_entity_poly.pdbx_strand_id
1 'polypeptide(L)'
;MVEKRCPRLQRESVYRWFSELPSPQRVEFLCGLLDLCIPLELRFLGACLEDLARKDYHSLRDSEIKANNAADLGGLTNLTDEVVRSKLLVSLALLGSSHREAAGVLFRTLTHLDSVIHNYGLQLNEGRTGDEFLLLFTMASNHPAFSFHQKQVLRQELTKIQSLLACTAKGPPAANAAPGTAAAAATCPGCHKVTPRSETPINHVVGNSLENALHTSAHSIEESLPKRPSGKHSKVSVEKVELKGLS
;
A
#
# COMPACT_ATOMS: atom_id res chain seq x y z
N MET A 1 -28.39 -11.22 -37.89
CA MET A 1 -27.23 -11.52 -37.01
C MET A 1 -26.73 -10.19 -36.49
N VAL A 2 -27.04 -9.82 -35.24
CA VAL A 2 -26.58 -8.56 -34.65
C VAL A 2 -25.16 -8.80 -34.14
N GLU A 3 -24.17 -8.37 -34.90
CA GLU A 3 -22.80 -8.23 -34.38
C GLU A 3 -22.86 -7.24 -33.22
N LYS A 4 -22.80 -7.74 -31.99
CA LYS A 4 -22.51 -6.93 -30.81
C LYS A 4 -21.08 -6.41 -30.99
N ARG A 5 -20.92 -5.26 -31.66
CA ARG A 5 -19.67 -4.51 -31.63
C ARG A 5 -19.38 -4.21 -30.17
N CYS A 6 -18.42 -4.94 -29.59
CA CYS A 6 -17.82 -4.54 -28.33
C CYS A 6 -17.32 -3.09 -28.49
N PRO A 7 -17.66 -2.17 -27.57
CA PRO A 7 -17.13 -0.82 -27.65
C PRO A 7 -15.60 -0.90 -27.70
N ARG A 8 -14.99 -0.24 -28.69
CA ARG A 8 -13.53 -0.19 -28.81
C ARG A 8 -12.97 0.49 -27.56
N LEU A 9 -12.32 -0.27 -26.71
CA LEU A 9 -11.61 0.25 -25.55
C LEU A 9 -10.46 1.14 -26.03
N GLN A 10 -10.50 2.44 -25.74
CA GLN A 10 -9.44 3.37 -26.11
C GLN A 10 -8.33 3.33 -25.08
N ARG A 11 -7.09 3.09 -25.51
CA ARG A 11 -5.90 2.94 -24.64
C ARG A 11 -5.73 4.13 -23.70
N GLU A 12 -5.86 5.35 -24.23
CA GLU A 12 -5.69 6.58 -23.48
C GLU A 12 -6.75 6.74 -22.37
N SER A 13 -7.96 6.23 -22.61
CA SER A 13 -9.03 6.21 -21.61
C SER A 13 -8.73 5.21 -20.49
N VAL A 14 -8.13 4.06 -20.81
CA VAL A 14 -7.70 3.08 -19.82
C VAL A 14 -6.60 3.64 -18.93
N TYR A 15 -5.61 4.33 -19.50
CA TYR A 15 -4.51 4.92 -18.72
C TYR A 15 -5.01 6.02 -17.78
N ARG A 16 -5.92 6.88 -18.25
CA ARG A 16 -6.54 7.90 -17.40
C ARG A 16 -7.31 7.25 -16.26
N TRP A 17 -8.19 6.30 -16.56
CA TRP A 17 -8.95 5.56 -15.55
C TRP A 17 -8.03 4.89 -14.53
N PHE A 18 -6.99 4.18 -14.98
CA PHE A 18 -6.03 3.52 -14.09
C PHE A 18 -5.29 4.50 -13.19
N SER A 19 -4.97 5.71 -13.68
CA SER A 19 -4.31 6.75 -12.89
C SER A 19 -5.21 7.36 -11.80
N GLU A 20 -6.53 7.27 -11.96
CA GLU A 20 -7.52 7.75 -11.00
C GLU A 20 -7.84 6.72 -9.91
N LEU A 21 -7.43 5.46 -10.08
CA LEU A 21 -7.69 4.39 -9.11
C LEU A 21 -6.85 4.58 -7.83
N PRO A 22 -7.42 4.28 -6.65
CA PRO A 22 -6.67 4.25 -5.40
C PRO A 22 -5.65 3.09 -5.41
N SER A 23 -4.62 3.20 -4.57
CA SER A 23 -3.50 2.26 -4.51
C SER A 23 -3.92 0.77 -4.41
N PRO A 24 -4.89 0.37 -3.55
CA PRO A 24 -5.33 -1.03 -3.48
C PRO A 24 -5.85 -1.55 -4.82
N GLN A 25 -6.71 -0.77 -5.50
CA GLN A 25 -7.32 -1.17 -6.76
C GLN A 25 -6.30 -1.24 -7.90
N ARG A 26 -5.30 -0.35 -7.91
CA ARG A 26 -4.19 -0.42 -8.88
C ARG A 26 -3.38 -1.69 -8.74
N VAL A 27 -3.04 -2.08 -7.50
CA VAL A 27 -2.30 -3.32 -7.22
C VAL A 27 -3.11 -4.54 -7.62
N GLU A 28 -4.37 -4.62 -7.20
CA GLU A 28 -5.27 -5.73 -7.55
C GLU A 28 -5.42 -5.87 -9.07
N PHE A 29 -5.65 -4.75 -9.77
CA PHE A 29 -5.80 -4.75 -11.23
C PHE A 29 -4.52 -5.22 -11.94
N LEU A 30 -3.34 -4.72 -11.53
CA LEU A 30 -2.06 -5.15 -12.09
C LEU A 30 -1.79 -6.64 -11.85
N CYS A 31 -2.06 -7.14 -10.64
CA CYS A 31 -1.97 -8.58 -10.35
C CYS A 31 -2.88 -9.39 -11.27
N GLY A 32 -4.13 -8.94 -11.45
CA GLY A 32 -5.08 -9.59 -12.36
C GLY A 32 -4.62 -9.60 -13.82
N LEU A 33 -3.97 -8.53 -14.30
CA LEU A 33 -3.38 -8.50 -15.65
C LEU A 33 -2.21 -9.47 -15.78
N LEU A 34 -1.33 -9.54 -14.77
CA LEU A 34 -0.19 -10.46 -14.76
C LEU A 34 -0.64 -11.93 -14.76
N ASP A 35 -1.73 -12.26 -14.06
CA ASP A 35 -2.30 -13.61 -14.06
C ASP A 35 -2.83 -14.06 -15.44
N LEU A 36 -3.08 -13.13 -16.37
CA LEU A 36 -3.51 -13.41 -17.74
C LEU A 36 -2.33 -13.56 -18.72
N CYS A 37 -1.11 -13.18 -18.31
CA CYS A 37 0.07 -13.23 -19.16
C CYS A 37 0.61 -14.66 -19.31
N ILE A 38 1.21 -14.95 -20.47
CA ILE A 38 1.94 -16.20 -20.68
C ILE A 38 3.36 -16.13 -20.08
N PRO A 39 4.06 -17.28 -19.86
CA PRO A 39 5.36 -17.28 -19.20
C PRO A 39 6.44 -16.41 -19.85
N LEU A 40 6.45 -16.29 -21.18
CA LEU A 40 7.41 -15.43 -21.90
C LEU A 40 7.14 -13.95 -21.65
N GLU A 41 5.87 -13.54 -21.61
CA GLU A 41 5.46 -12.17 -21.31
C GLU A 41 5.83 -11.81 -19.87
N LEU A 42 5.55 -12.72 -18.92
CA LEU A 42 5.95 -12.53 -17.52
C LEU A 42 7.46 -12.36 -17.37
N ARG A 43 8.27 -13.14 -18.12
CA ARG A 43 9.73 -13.01 -18.10
C ARG A 43 10.20 -11.66 -18.63
N PHE A 44 9.58 -11.18 -19.71
CA PHE A 44 9.87 -9.86 -20.27
C PHE A 44 9.45 -8.73 -19.32
N LEU A 45 8.21 -8.77 -18.81
CA LEU A 45 7.70 -7.79 -17.87
C LEU A 45 8.52 -7.75 -16.58
N GLY A 46 8.99 -8.90 -16.09
CA GLY A 46 9.92 -8.96 -14.96
C GLY A 46 11.18 -8.12 -15.17
N ALA A 47 11.81 -8.19 -16.35
CA ALA A 47 12.98 -7.37 -16.68
C ALA A 47 12.65 -5.87 -16.73
N CYS A 48 11.49 -5.51 -17.30
CA CYS A 48 11.04 -4.11 -17.31
C CYS A 48 10.77 -3.57 -15.90
N LEU A 49 10.12 -4.36 -15.03
CA LEU A 49 9.83 -3.99 -13.65
C LEU A 49 11.13 -3.84 -12.84
N GLU A 50 12.08 -4.76 -13.01
CA GLU A 50 13.39 -4.69 -12.35
C GLU A 50 14.15 -3.43 -12.74
N ASP A 51 14.14 -3.06 -14.03
CA ASP A 51 14.78 -1.83 -14.52
C ASP A 51 14.17 -0.55 -13.92
N LEU A 52 12.84 -0.49 -13.86
CA LEU A 52 12.13 0.64 -13.26
C LEU A 52 12.39 0.75 -11.76
N ALA A 53 12.38 -0.38 -11.04
CA ALA A 53 12.53 -0.42 -9.59
C ALA A 53 13.98 -0.22 -9.11
N ARG A 54 14.98 -0.47 -9.98
CA ARG A 54 16.42 -0.42 -9.61
C ARG A 54 16.85 0.89 -8.97
N LYS A 55 16.17 2.00 -9.30
CA LYS A 55 16.50 3.36 -8.80
C LYS A 55 16.40 3.46 -7.29
N ASP A 56 15.48 2.71 -6.68
CA ASP A 56 15.17 2.79 -5.25
C ASP A 56 15.80 1.65 -4.43
N TYR A 57 16.63 0.81 -5.05
CA TYR A 57 17.22 -0.36 -4.36
C TYR A 57 18.08 0.04 -3.17
N HIS A 58 18.89 1.09 -3.32
CA HIS A 58 19.77 1.53 -2.24
C HIS A 58 19.00 2.11 -1.05
N SER A 59 17.95 2.88 -1.30
CA SER A 59 17.14 3.49 -0.23
C SER A 59 16.25 2.47 0.50
N LEU A 60 15.81 1.42 -0.20
CA LEU A 60 14.90 0.42 0.37
C LEU A 60 15.62 -0.80 0.98
N ARG A 61 16.94 -0.94 0.76
CA ARG A 61 17.71 -2.13 1.15
C ARG A 61 17.55 -2.54 2.61
N ASP A 62 17.66 -1.59 3.55
CA ASP A 62 17.56 -1.89 4.99
C ASP A 62 16.13 -2.31 5.37
N SER A 63 15.12 -1.71 4.74
CA SER A 63 13.73 -2.08 4.91
C SER A 63 13.45 -3.47 4.33
N GLU A 64 14.03 -3.80 3.18
CA GLU A 64 13.92 -5.11 2.56
C GLU A 64 14.56 -6.20 3.42
N ILE A 65 15.73 -5.96 4.01
CA ILE A 65 16.37 -6.91 4.94
C ILE A 65 15.45 -7.22 6.11
N LYS A 66 14.85 -6.19 6.72
CA LYS A 66 13.90 -6.36 7.84
C LYS A 66 12.61 -7.06 7.41
N ALA A 67 12.09 -6.72 6.23
CA ALA A 67 10.87 -7.30 5.67
C ALA A 67 10.98 -8.82 5.44
N ASN A 68 12.21 -9.31 5.21
CA ASN A 68 12.48 -10.72 4.96
C ASN A 68 12.99 -11.47 6.20
N ASN A 69 13.03 -10.82 7.37
CA ASN A 69 13.44 -11.42 8.64
C ASN A 69 12.24 -11.56 9.61
N ALA A 70 11.89 -12.80 9.95
CA ALA A 70 10.76 -13.10 10.81
C ALA A 70 10.87 -12.50 12.23
N ALA A 71 12.09 -12.36 12.77
CA ALA A 71 12.32 -11.80 14.10
C ALA A 71 12.02 -10.30 14.14
N ASP A 72 12.46 -9.57 13.11
CA ASP A 72 12.22 -8.12 12.99
C ASP A 72 10.73 -7.80 12.81
N LEU A 73 10.00 -8.68 12.11
CA LEU A 73 8.55 -8.55 11.91
C LEU A 73 7.72 -8.87 13.16
N GLY A 74 8.25 -9.69 14.08
CA GLY A 74 7.52 -10.13 15.27
C GLY A 74 7.10 -8.99 16.21
N GLY A 75 7.77 -7.84 16.13
CA GLY A 75 7.43 -6.63 16.91
C GLY A 75 6.27 -5.81 16.32
N LEU A 76 5.86 -6.05 15.08
CA LEU A 76 4.84 -5.27 14.38
C LEU A 76 3.44 -5.86 14.63
N THR A 77 2.89 -5.65 15.82
CA THR A 77 1.61 -6.27 16.25
C THR A 77 0.44 -5.30 16.35
N ASN A 78 0.70 -4.02 16.70
CA ASN A 78 -0.36 -3.05 16.91
C ASN A 78 -0.80 -2.36 15.62
N LEU A 79 -1.80 -2.91 14.94
CA LEU A 79 -2.35 -2.37 13.69
C LEU A 79 -3.07 -1.02 13.85
N THR A 80 -3.34 -0.56 15.08
CA THR A 80 -3.93 0.77 15.30
C THR A 80 -2.92 1.89 15.20
N ASP A 81 -1.63 1.56 15.32
CA ASP A 81 -0.53 2.51 15.25
C ASP A 81 -0.16 2.76 13.78
N GLU A 82 -0.24 4.03 13.35
CA GLU A 82 0.08 4.47 11.99
C GLU A 82 1.49 4.08 11.56
N VAL A 83 2.47 4.13 12.47
CA VAL A 83 3.86 3.79 12.19
C VAL A 83 4.00 2.28 11.98
N VAL A 84 3.31 1.47 12.79
CA VAL A 84 3.31 0.01 12.63
C VAL A 84 2.61 -0.38 11.32
N ARG A 85 1.46 0.23 10.98
CA ARG A 85 0.80 0.01 9.68
C ARG A 85 1.71 0.37 8.52
N SER A 86 2.37 1.51 8.59
CA SER A 86 3.31 1.97 7.56
C SER A 86 4.46 0.97 7.37
N LYS A 87 5.05 0.49 8.48
CA LYS A 87 6.10 -0.55 8.44
C LYS A 87 5.60 -1.87 7.85
N LEU A 88 4.35 -2.27 8.13
CA LEU A 88 3.75 -3.47 7.56
C LEU A 88 3.48 -3.34 6.06
N LEU A 89 3.01 -2.18 5.60
CA LEU A 89 2.84 -1.88 4.17
C LEU A 89 4.18 -2.00 3.43
N VAL A 90 5.22 -1.36 3.95
CA VAL A 90 6.58 -1.43 3.39
C VAL A 90 7.11 -2.87 3.43
N SER A 91 6.88 -3.58 4.53
CA SER A 91 7.33 -4.98 4.67
C SER A 91 6.65 -5.90 3.66
N LEU A 92 5.35 -5.74 3.42
CA LEU A 92 4.64 -6.52 2.40
C LEU A 92 5.10 -6.19 0.98
N ALA A 93 5.42 -4.92 0.69
CA ALA A 93 5.90 -4.50 -0.62
C ALA A 93 7.31 -5.03 -0.93
N LEU A 94 8.14 -5.25 0.10
CA LEU A 94 9.53 -5.70 -0.02
C LEU A 94 9.73 -7.18 0.35
N LEU A 95 8.65 -7.91 0.64
CA LEU A 95 8.71 -9.32 0.97
C LEU A 95 9.05 -10.15 -0.28
N GLY A 96 10.11 -10.95 -0.21
CA GLY A 96 10.48 -11.84 -1.30
C GLY A 96 9.50 -13.02 -1.43
N SER A 97 9.28 -13.48 -2.67
CA SER A 97 8.29 -14.51 -3.00
C SER A 97 8.52 -15.87 -2.32
N SER A 98 9.74 -16.18 -1.89
CA SER A 98 10.11 -17.42 -1.21
C SER A 98 10.14 -17.33 0.32
N HIS A 99 9.96 -16.15 0.92
CA HIS A 99 10.11 -15.94 2.36
C HIS A 99 8.84 -16.31 3.15
N ARG A 100 8.54 -17.61 3.19
CA ARG A 100 7.32 -18.15 3.81
C ARG A 100 7.25 -17.95 5.34
N GLU A 101 8.39 -17.95 6.03
CA GLU A 101 8.42 -17.74 7.48
C GLU A 101 8.02 -16.31 7.85
N ALA A 102 8.63 -15.32 7.19
CA ALA A 102 8.26 -13.91 7.31
C ALA A 102 6.79 -13.67 6.91
N ALA A 103 6.35 -14.25 5.79
CA ALA A 103 4.94 -14.24 5.39
C ALA A 103 4.02 -14.84 6.45
N GLY A 104 4.46 -15.90 7.15
CA GLY A 104 3.74 -16.51 8.25
C GLY A 104 3.58 -15.59 9.47
N VAL A 105 4.61 -14.79 9.79
CA VAL A 105 4.51 -13.75 10.83
C VAL A 105 3.51 -12.67 10.42
N LEU A 106 3.64 -12.13 9.20
CA LEU A 106 2.71 -11.12 8.68
C LEU A 106 1.27 -11.64 8.61
N PHE A 107 1.08 -12.89 8.19
CA PHE A 107 -0.23 -13.54 8.18
C PHE A 107 -0.83 -13.54 9.57
N ARG A 108 -0.09 -14.03 10.58
CA ARG A 108 -0.55 -14.04 11.96
C ARG A 108 -0.84 -12.63 12.44
N THR A 109 0.00 -11.63 12.18
CA THR A 109 -0.30 -10.24 12.55
C THR A 109 -1.61 -9.76 11.92
N LEU A 110 -1.83 -10.03 10.63
CA LEU A 110 -3.03 -9.60 9.89
C LEU A 110 -4.29 -10.41 10.22
N THR A 111 -4.18 -11.58 10.86
CA THR A 111 -5.33 -12.44 11.19
C THR A 111 -5.53 -12.69 12.69
N HIS A 112 -4.56 -12.35 13.54
CA HIS A 112 -4.64 -12.52 15.00
C HIS A 112 -5.37 -11.33 15.63
N LEU A 113 -6.68 -11.31 15.42
CA LEU A 113 -7.40 -10.06 15.23
C LEU A 113 -8.86 -10.11 15.69
N ASP A 114 -9.21 -11.10 16.52
CA ASP A 114 -10.52 -11.11 17.18
C ASP A 114 -10.78 -9.81 17.99
N SER A 115 -9.72 -9.08 18.34
CA SER A 115 -9.75 -7.76 18.99
C SER A 115 -9.88 -6.56 18.05
N VAL A 116 -9.57 -6.67 16.75
CA VAL A 116 -9.51 -5.51 15.86
C VAL A 116 -10.68 -5.42 14.89
N ILE A 117 -11.43 -6.48 14.59
CA ILE A 117 -12.75 -6.34 13.91
C ILE A 117 -13.75 -5.52 14.76
N HIS A 118 -13.70 -5.65 16.09
CA HIS A 118 -14.51 -4.82 16.99
C HIS A 118 -14.02 -3.36 17.08
N ASN A 119 -12.74 -3.09 16.78
CA ASN A 119 -12.14 -1.75 16.81
C ASN A 119 -12.06 -1.06 15.43
N TYR A 120 -12.03 -1.82 14.33
CA TYR A 120 -11.92 -1.31 12.97
C TYR A 120 -13.17 -0.56 12.53
N GLY A 121 -14.34 -0.94 13.03
CA GLY A 121 -15.55 -0.14 12.80
C GLY A 121 -15.38 1.32 13.24
N LEU A 122 -14.56 1.60 14.27
CA LEU A 122 -14.26 2.96 14.73
C LEU A 122 -13.06 3.58 13.99
N GLN A 123 -11.99 2.81 13.74
CA GLN A 123 -10.75 3.30 13.11
C GLN A 123 -10.82 3.45 11.58
N LEU A 124 -11.65 2.64 10.91
CA LEU A 124 -11.88 2.74 9.46
C LEU A 124 -12.68 3.99 9.07
N ASN A 125 -13.27 4.72 10.03
CA ASN A 125 -13.99 5.97 9.75
C ASN A 125 -13.03 7.11 9.35
N GLU A 126 -11.74 7.00 9.66
CA GLU A 126 -10.73 7.87 9.10
C GLU A 126 -10.35 7.33 7.71
N GLY A 127 -10.78 8.02 6.64
CA GLY A 127 -10.62 7.52 5.27
C GLY A 127 -9.21 7.03 4.92
N ARG A 128 -8.17 7.69 5.45
CA ARG A 128 -6.77 7.28 5.29
C ARG A 128 -6.45 5.92 5.93
N THR A 129 -6.96 5.66 7.12
CA THR A 129 -6.81 4.38 7.82
C THR A 129 -7.50 3.25 7.03
N GLY A 130 -8.69 3.52 6.50
CA GLY A 130 -9.42 2.58 5.65
C GLY A 130 -8.62 2.14 4.42
N ASP A 131 -8.03 3.10 3.70
CA ASP A 131 -7.22 2.83 2.51
C ASP A 131 -5.96 2.01 2.81
N GLU A 132 -5.28 2.29 3.93
CA GLU A 132 -4.10 1.53 4.36
C GLU A 132 -4.45 0.07 4.69
N PHE A 133 -5.57 -0.17 5.36
CA PHE A 133 -6.06 -1.53 5.61
C PHE A 133 -6.45 -2.25 4.32
N LEU A 134 -7.19 -1.59 3.43
CA LEU A 134 -7.50 -2.17 2.12
C LEU A 134 -6.22 -2.54 1.37
N LEU A 135 -5.20 -1.68 1.39
CA LEU A 135 -3.92 -1.94 0.72
C LEU A 135 -3.17 -3.12 1.35
N LEU A 136 -3.07 -3.18 2.69
CA LEU A 136 -2.43 -4.29 3.41
C LEU A 136 -3.02 -5.64 3.00
N PHE A 137 -4.34 -5.77 3.09
CA PHE A 137 -5.03 -7.02 2.78
C PHE A 137 -5.03 -7.34 1.28
N THR A 138 -5.08 -6.32 0.41
CA THR A 138 -4.97 -6.50 -1.05
C THR A 138 -3.58 -7.03 -1.44
N MET A 139 -2.50 -6.45 -0.90
CA MET A 139 -1.14 -6.95 -1.15
C MET A 139 -0.98 -8.37 -0.59
N ALA A 140 -1.32 -8.59 0.68
CA ALA A 140 -1.12 -9.88 1.32
C ALA A 140 -1.91 -11.03 0.64
N SER A 141 -3.16 -10.78 0.22
CA SER A 141 -3.99 -11.79 -0.45
C SER A 141 -3.51 -12.18 -1.85
N ASN A 142 -2.76 -11.31 -2.53
CA ASN A 142 -2.19 -11.57 -3.85
C ASN A 142 -0.72 -12.06 -3.77
N HIS A 143 -0.01 -11.75 -2.68
CA HIS A 143 1.44 -11.93 -2.57
C HIS A 143 1.90 -13.42 -2.62
N PRO A 144 2.87 -13.79 -3.47
CA PRO A 144 3.26 -15.19 -3.72
C PRO A 144 3.84 -15.95 -2.52
N ALA A 145 4.43 -15.25 -1.54
CA ALA A 145 4.98 -15.90 -0.34
C ALA A 145 3.93 -16.52 0.59
N PHE A 146 2.67 -16.11 0.47
CA PHE A 146 1.56 -16.70 1.24
C PHE A 146 1.06 -17.97 0.57
N SER A 147 0.76 -18.98 1.39
CA SER A 147 0.10 -20.20 0.92
C SER A 147 -1.31 -19.92 0.40
N PHE A 148 -1.85 -20.83 -0.40
CA PHE A 148 -3.22 -20.74 -0.90
C PHE A 148 -4.24 -20.54 0.24
N HIS A 149 -4.12 -21.31 1.33
CA HIS A 149 -4.98 -21.19 2.49
C HIS A 149 -4.90 -19.80 3.14
N GLN A 150 -3.68 -19.29 3.37
CA GLN A 150 -3.49 -17.96 3.94
C GLN A 150 -4.10 -16.88 3.06
N LYS A 151 -3.89 -16.96 1.74
CA LYS A 151 -4.51 -16.03 0.77
C LYS A 151 -6.03 -16.07 0.85
N GLN A 152 -6.64 -17.25 0.95
CA GLN A 152 -8.08 -17.39 1.06
C GLN A 152 -8.64 -16.72 2.31
N VAL A 153 -8.00 -16.91 3.47
CA VAL A 153 -8.39 -16.23 4.72
C VAL A 153 -8.25 -14.72 4.59
N LEU A 154 -7.12 -14.23 4.08
CA LEU A 154 -6.90 -12.80 3.86
C LEU A 154 -7.93 -12.16 2.91
N ARG A 155 -8.37 -12.89 1.87
CA ARG A 155 -9.45 -12.43 0.98
C ARG A 155 -10.79 -12.31 1.71
N GLN A 156 -11.11 -13.25 2.60
CA GLN A 156 -12.32 -13.17 3.41
C GLN A 156 -12.30 -11.94 4.33
N GLU A 157 -11.15 -11.66 4.96
CA GLU A 157 -10.98 -10.44 5.77
C GLU A 157 -11.08 -9.17 4.93
N LEU A 158 -10.47 -9.13 3.74
CA LEU A 158 -10.58 -8.01 2.81
C LEU A 158 -12.05 -7.70 2.46
N THR A 159 -12.86 -8.72 2.16
CA THR A 159 -14.29 -8.55 1.86
C THR A 159 -15.05 -7.97 3.06
N LYS A 160 -14.73 -8.40 4.29
CA LYS A 160 -15.34 -7.84 5.51
C LYS A 160 -15.00 -6.35 5.64
N ILE A 161 -13.73 -5.97 5.47
CA ILE A 161 -13.28 -4.57 5.54
C ILE A 161 -14.01 -3.70 4.51
N GLN A 162 -14.09 -4.17 3.26
CA GLN A 162 -14.83 -3.48 2.20
C GLN A 162 -16.32 -3.28 2.54
N SER A 163 -16.96 -4.30 3.14
CA SER A 163 -18.37 -4.21 3.56
C SER A 163 -18.59 -3.18 4.67
N LEU A 164 -17.67 -3.09 5.64
CA LEU A 164 -17.73 -2.11 6.72
C LEU A 164 -17.60 -0.68 6.18
N LEU A 165 -16.63 -0.46 5.29
CA LEU A 165 -16.40 0.84 4.64
C LEU A 165 -17.58 1.28 3.74
N ALA A 166 -18.25 0.32 3.09
CA ALA A 166 -19.44 0.62 2.28
C ALA A 166 -20.66 1.01 3.15
N CYS A 167 -20.78 0.42 4.34
CA CYS A 167 -21.84 0.75 5.30
C CYS A 167 -21.66 2.14 5.93
N THR A 168 -20.43 2.58 6.19
CA THR A 168 -20.17 3.92 6.75
C THR A 168 -20.38 5.05 5.74
N ALA A 169 -20.20 4.77 4.43
CA ALA A 169 -20.49 5.72 3.35
C ALA A 169 -22.00 5.94 3.10
N LYS A 170 -22.83 4.95 3.45
CA LYS A 170 -24.29 5.10 3.47
C LYS A 170 -24.70 5.57 4.86
N GLY A 171 -24.72 6.89 5.07
CA GLY A 171 -25.26 7.48 6.31
C GLY A 171 -26.63 6.89 6.66
N PRO A 172 -27.05 6.94 7.95
CA PRO A 172 -28.31 6.33 8.38
C PRO A 172 -29.45 6.82 7.49
N PRO A 173 -30.38 5.94 7.05
CA PRO A 173 -31.57 6.43 6.38
C PRO A 173 -32.23 7.41 7.35
N ALA A 174 -32.34 8.67 6.93
CA ALA A 174 -33.09 9.67 7.66
C ALA A 174 -34.51 9.12 7.82
N ALA A 175 -34.78 8.54 8.99
CA ALA A 175 -36.11 8.20 9.43
C ALA A 175 -36.81 9.53 9.68
N ASN A 176 -37.44 10.04 8.63
CA ASN A 176 -38.61 10.93 8.65
C ASN A 176 -39.19 10.97 7.24
N ALA A 177 -39.95 9.93 6.91
CA ALA A 177 -40.92 10.00 5.84
C ALA A 177 -42.21 10.63 6.39
N ALA A 178 -42.62 11.75 5.80
CA ALA A 178 -44.02 12.15 5.73
C ALA A 178 -44.36 12.48 4.27
N PRO A 179 -45.52 12.06 3.74
CA PRO A 179 -45.84 12.15 2.32
C PRO A 179 -46.55 13.48 1.99
N GLY A 180 -46.24 14.05 0.83
CA GLY A 180 -46.92 15.26 0.34
C GLY A 180 -46.65 15.55 -1.14
N THR A 181 -47.54 15.03 -1.99
CA THR A 181 -48.06 15.62 -3.26
C THR A 181 -47.16 16.41 -4.23
N ALA A 182 -47.00 15.81 -5.42
CA ALA A 182 -47.11 16.35 -6.79
C ALA A 182 -46.62 17.78 -7.13
N ALA A 183 -45.69 17.90 -8.10
CA ALA A 183 -45.98 18.25 -9.51
C ALA A 183 -44.80 18.92 -10.24
N ALA A 184 -44.59 18.45 -11.47
CA ALA A 184 -44.24 19.19 -12.70
C ALA A 184 -42.86 19.83 -12.94
N ALA A 185 -42.47 19.64 -14.22
CA ALA A 185 -41.72 20.52 -15.13
C ALA A 185 -40.22 20.28 -15.31
N ALA A 186 -39.93 19.82 -16.53
CA ALA A 186 -38.66 19.87 -17.24
C ALA A 186 -38.07 21.29 -17.27
N THR A 187 -36.74 21.39 -17.47
CA THR A 187 -36.06 22.29 -18.44
C THR A 187 -34.54 22.14 -18.29
N CYS A 188 -33.85 21.69 -19.34
CA CYS A 188 -32.45 22.03 -19.58
C CYS A 188 -32.37 23.46 -20.14
N PRO A 189 -31.33 24.24 -19.79
CA PRO A 189 -30.61 24.96 -20.84
C PRO A 189 -29.10 24.92 -20.65
N GLY A 190 -28.40 24.97 -21.78
CA GLY A 190 -26.94 24.87 -21.84
C GLY A 190 -26.19 26.21 -21.80
N CYS A 191 -24.88 26.03 -21.96
CA CYS A 191 -23.92 26.94 -22.60
C CYS A 191 -23.62 28.27 -21.90
N HIS A 192 -22.50 28.34 -21.18
CA HIS A 192 -21.70 29.57 -21.07
C HIS A 192 -20.24 29.25 -21.40
N LYS A 193 -19.71 30.05 -22.33
CA LYS A 193 -18.37 29.99 -22.92
C LYS A 193 -17.50 31.00 -22.17
N VAL A 194 -16.34 30.58 -21.62
CA VAL A 194 -15.23 31.49 -21.29
C VAL A 194 -13.90 30.81 -21.63
N THR A 195 -13.10 31.51 -22.43
CA THR A 195 -11.77 31.20 -22.98
C THR A 195 -10.62 31.39 -21.94
N PRO A 196 -9.37 30.97 -22.24
CA PRO A 196 -8.47 30.33 -21.27
C PRO A 196 -7.64 31.32 -20.45
N ARG A 197 -7.23 30.88 -19.24
CA ARG A 197 -6.09 31.44 -18.52
C ARG A 197 -5.11 30.34 -18.13
N SER A 198 -3.85 30.68 -18.38
CA SER A 198 -2.62 29.92 -18.21
C SER A 198 -2.27 29.68 -16.73
N GLU A 199 -1.66 28.50 -16.54
CA GLU A 199 -0.68 28.14 -15.51
C GLU A 199 -1.09 28.19 -14.03
N THR A 200 -1.32 27.00 -13.48
CA THR A 200 -0.53 26.43 -12.36
C THR A 200 -0.84 24.93 -12.28
N PRO A 201 0.15 24.04 -12.10
CA PRO A 201 -0.13 22.62 -11.91
C PRO A 201 -0.70 22.43 -10.50
N ILE A 202 -2.02 22.31 -10.40
CA ILE A 202 -2.66 21.82 -9.18
C ILE A 202 -2.36 20.32 -9.13
N ASN A 203 -1.30 19.98 -8.42
CA ASN A 203 -1.01 18.63 -7.93
C ASN A 203 -2.16 18.19 -7.01
N HIS A 204 -3.26 17.73 -7.58
CA HIS A 204 -4.22 16.89 -6.86
C HIS A 204 -3.70 15.45 -6.97
N VAL A 205 -2.59 15.19 -6.28
CA VAL A 205 -2.06 13.83 -6.11
C VAL A 205 -3.10 13.12 -5.24
N VAL A 206 -3.91 12.26 -5.86
CA VAL A 206 -4.54 11.14 -5.15
C VAL A 206 -3.38 10.40 -4.49
N GLY A 207 -3.19 10.60 -3.18
CA GLY A 207 -2.00 10.16 -2.47
C GLY A 207 -1.69 8.69 -2.73
N ASN A 208 -0.49 8.39 -3.25
CA ASN A 208 0.02 7.02 -3.23
C ASN A 208 0.18 6.61 -1.77
N SER A 209 -0.76 5.82 -1.25
CA SER A 209 -0.74 5.36 0.15
C SER A 209 0.59 4.69 0.52
N LEU A 210 1.25 4.06 -0.45
CA LEU A 210 2.57 3.46 -0.27
C LEU A 210 3.72 4.48 -0.16
N GLU A 211 3.69 5.59 -0.91
CA GLU A 211 4.70 6.66 -0.75
C GLU A 211 4.55 7.32 0.63
N ASN A 212 3.32 7.55 1.07
CA ASN A 212 3.05 8.05 2.42
C ASN A 212 3.57 7.08 3.49
N ALA A 213 3.35 5.76 3.31
CA ALA A 213 3.86 4.75 4.23
C ALA A 213 5.39 4.72 4.30
N LEU A 214 6.08 4.92 3.16
CA LEU A 214 7.53 5.03 3.13
C LEU A 214 8.03 6.23 3.95
N HIS A 215 7.42 7.41 3.78
CA HIS A 215 7.77 8.60 4.55
C HIS A 215 7.52 8.42 6.06
N THR A 216 6.33 7.96 6.45
CA THR A 216 5.99 7.73 7.87
C THR A 216 6.90 6.68 8.51
N SER A 217 7.24 5.61 7.79
CA SER A 217 8.18 4.59 8.28
C SER A 217 9.60 5.14 8.48
N ALA A 218 10.06 6.06 7.62
CA ALA A 218 11.40 6.63 7.65
C ALA A 218 11.61 7.65 8.80
N HIS A 219 10.59 8.44 9.16
CA HIS A 219 10.72 9.43 10.24
C HIS A 219 10.76 8.80 11.64
N SER A 220 10.22 7.59 11.82
CA SER A 220 10.34 6.82 13.07
C SER A 220 11.79 6.52 13.47
N ILE A 221 12.73 6.55 12.53
CA ILE A 221 14.14 6.21 12.75
C ILE A 221 14.96 7.42 13.25
N GLU A 222 14.51 8.66 13.02
CA GLU A 222 15.24 9.86 13.45
C GLU A 222 14.95 10.29 14.90
N GLU A 223 13.78 9.95 15.45
CA GLU A 223 13.39 10.42 16.80
C GLU A 223 13.94 9.55 17.95
N SER A 224 14.61 8.43 17.63
CA SER A 224 15.08 7.45 18.63
C SER A 224 16.60 7.43 18.85
N LEU A 225 17.32 8.49 18.49
CA LEU A 225 18.71 8.71 18.92
C LEU A 225 18.75 9.57 20.20
N PRO A 226 18.93 8.99 21.41
CA PRO A 226 19.26 9.80 22.57
C PRO A 226 20.65 10.44 22.36
N LYS A 227 20.72 11.77 22.48
CA LYS A 227 21.99 12.53 22.56
C LYS A 227 22.92 11.85 23.57
N ARG A 228 23.98 11.21 23.10
CA ARG A 228 25.06 10.72 23.97
C ARG A 228 25.69 11.90 24.70
N PRO A 229 25.88 11.85 26.03
CA PRO A 229 26.69 12.84 26.70
C PRO A 229 28.16 12.67 26.30
N SER A 230 28.84 13.80 26.13
CA SER A 230 30.25 13.91 25.77
C SER A 230 31.15 13.25 26.81
N GLY A 231 31.65 12.06 26.49
CA GLY A 231 32.62 11.31 27.30
C GLY A 231 34.07 11.64 26.89
N LYS A 232 34.88 12.00 27.89
CA LYS A 232 36.27 12.46 27.81
C LYS A 232 37.22 11.51 27.07
N HIS A 233 38.19 12.11 26.37
CA HIS A 233 39.32 11.48 25.68
C HIS A 233 40.01 10.37 26.49
N SER A 234 40.16 9.18 25.90
CA SER A 234 41.23 8.24 26.24
C SER A 234 42.20 8.17 25.07
N LYS A 235 43.48 8.51 25.34
CA LYS A 235 44.59 8.35 24.40
C LYS A 235 44.87 6.87 24.23
N VAL A 236 44.83 6.37 22.99
CA VAL A 236 45.37 5.05 22.63
C VAL A 236 46.78 5.27 22.07
N SER A 237 47.77 4.66 22.72
CA SER A 237 49.15 4.61 22.26
C SER A 237 49.28 3.50 21.22
N VAL A 238 49.76 3.83 20.02
CA VAL A 238 50.10 2.85 18.98
C VAL A 238 51.60 2.57 19.07
N GLU A 239 51.98 1.38 19.53
CA GLU A 239 53.36 0.89 19.38
C GLU A 239 53.57 0.35 17.96
N LYS A 240 54.58 0.91 17.29
CA LYS A 240 55.03 0.51 15.96
C LYS A 240 55.93 -0.73 16.08
N VAL A 241 55.48 -1.87 15.56
CA VAL A 241 56.30 -3.08 15.45
C VAL A 241 57.18 -2.99 14.20
N GLU A 242 58.49 -2.93 14.37
CA GLU A 242 59.47 -3.07 13.28
C GLU A 242 59.74 -4.54 12.99
N LEU A 243 59.42 -4.98 11.77
CA LEU A 243 59.83 -6.27 11.24
C LEU A 243 61.23 -6.14 10.65
N LYS A 244 62.24 -6.71 11.32
CA LYS A 244 63.57 -6.93 10.75
C LYS A 244 63.48 -8.04 9.71
N GLY A 245 63.71 -7.68 8.45
CA GLY A 245 63.95 -8.64 7.38
C GLY A 245 65.28 -9.35 7.60
N LEU A 246 65.22 -10.68 7.62
CA LEU A 246 66.35 -11.57 7.42
C LEU A 246 66.36 -11.95 5.93
N SER A 247 67.32 -11.39 5.18
CA SER A 247 68.06 -12.02 4.08
C SER A 247 68.99 -11.01 3.43
#